data_AF-W4IY65-F1
#
_entry.id   AF-W4IY65-F1
#
_cell.length_a   1.000
_cell.length_b   1.000
_cell.length_c   1.000
_cell.angle_alpha   90.00
_cell.angle_beta   90.00
_cell.angle_gamma   90.00
#
_symmetry.space_group_name_H-M   'P 1'
#
loop_
_entity.id
_entity.type
_entity.pdbx_description
1 polymer ?
#
loop_
_entity_poly.entity_id
_entity_poly.type
_entity_poly.pdbx_seq_one_letter_code
_entity_poly.pdbx_strand_id
1 'polypeptide(L)'
;MKTKIINNLKTLVNNDIRNNLKNTDDKKELSIKLSNIIKNHIKTLTSNEYKIIVEIFLNDNKDQGVNISTRLFYNKHTDFFFKETLINDTSYCFIVVYLIHI
;
A
#
# COMPACT_ATOMS: atom_id res chain seq x y z
N MET A 1 -10.78 13.72 8.15
CA MET A 1 -9.38 13.21 8.21
C MET A 1 -9.18 11.94 7.39
N LYS A 2 -9.89 10.83 7.70
CA LYS A 2 -9.76 9.54 6.97
C LYS A 2 -9.84 9.66 5.44
N THR A 3 -10.86 10.36 4.93
CA THR A 3 -11.04 10.58 3.48
C THR A 3 -9.87 11.33 2.81
N LYS A 4 -9.24 12.27 3.52
CA LYS A 4 -8.08 13.01 3.01
C LYS A 4 -6.87 12.09 2.86
N ILE A 5 -6.63 11.24 3.86
CA ILE A 5 -5.54 10.23 3.83
C ILE A 5 -5.76 9.23 2.70
N ILE A 6 -7.00 8.74 2.53
CA ILE A 6 -7.36 7.84 1.43
C ILE A 6 -7.08 8.47 0.07
N ASN A 7 -7.54 9.69 -0.15
CA ASN A 7 -7.35 10.36 -1.43
C ASN A 7 -5.87 10.59 -1.72
N ASN A 8 -5.08 10.95 -0.69
CA ASN A 8 -3.63 11.08 -0.82
C ASN A 8 -2.94 9.74 -1.15
N LEU A 9 -3.36 8.65 -0.50
CA LEU A 9 -2.84 7.32 -0.79
C LEU A 9 -3.20 6.87 -2.20
N LYS A 10 -4.43 7.12 -2.65
CA LYS A 10 -4.82 6.83 -4.04
C LYS A 10 -3.96 7.60 -5.04
N THR A 11 -3.69 8.88 -4.80
CA THR A 11 -2.83 9.68 -5.69
C THR A 11 -1.39 9.20 -5.69
N LEU A 12 -0.83 8.87 -4.51
CA LEU A 12 0.53 8.34 -4.36
C LEU A 12 0.69 7.00 -5.11
N VAL A 13 -0.25 6.09 -4.90
CA VAL A 13 -0.24 4.75 -5.50
C VAL A 13 -0.36 4.85 -7.03
N ASN A 14 -1.29 5.65 -7.54
CA ASN A 14 -1.52 5.77 -8.98
C ASN A 14 -0.38 6.45 -9.74
N ASN A 15 0.34 7.39 -9.12
CA ASN A 15 1.41 8.14 -9.76
C ASN A 15 2.78 7.52 -9.51
N ASP A 16 3.24 7.52 -8.26
CA ASP A 16 4.63 7.20 -7.93
C ASP A 16 4.87 5.69 -7.95
N ILE A 17 3.98 4.92 -7.31
CA ILE A 17 4.17 3.47 -7.19
C ILE A 17 4.02 2.79 -8.55
N ARG A 18 3.03 3.22 -9.35
CA ARG A 18 2.84 2.69 -10.70
C ARG A 18 4.05 2.93 -11.60
N ASN A 19 4.73 4.06 -11.47
CA ASN A 19 5.97 4.34 -12.21
C ASN A 19 7.15 3.50 -11.72
N ASN A 20 7.30 3.31 -10.41
CA ASN A 20 8.37 2.48 -9.84
C ASN A 20 8.23 0.99 -10.19
N LEU A 21 7.00 0.48 -10.37
CA LEU A 21 6.74 -0.91 -10.75
C LEU A 21 7.27 -1.30 -12.15
N LYS A 22 7.66 -0.34 -12.98
CA LYS A 22 8.16 -0.59 -14.35
C LYS A 22 9.68 -0.83 -14.43
N ASN A 23 10.42 -0.54 -13.36
CA ASN A 23 11.85 -0.21 -13.48
C ASN A 23 12.81 -1.15 -12.71
N THR A 24 12.41 -2.36 -12.29
CA THR A 24 13.28 -3.16 -11.39
C THR A 24 13.10 -4.67 -11.54
N ASP A 25 14.22 -5.39 -11.68
CA ASP A 25 14.27 -6.86 -11.75
C ASP A 25 14.20 -7.52 -10.36
N ASP A 26 14.69 -6.86 -9.31
CA ASP A 26 14.61 -7.36 -7.92
C ASP A 26 13.31 -6.93 -7.23
N LYS A 27 12.35 -7.86 -7.18
CA LYS A 27 11.06 -7.68 -6.48
C LYS A 27 11.21 -7.50 -4.97
N LYS A 28 12.22 -8.10 -4.35
CA LYS A 28 12.43 -7.98 -2.91
C LYS A 28 12.81 -6.54 -2.58
N GLU A 29 13.81 -6.01 -3.27
CA GLU A 29 14.23 -4.61 -3.10
C GLU A 29 13.07 -3.65 -3.41
N LEU A 30 12.34 -3.90 -4.51
CA LEU A 30 11.18 -3.10 -4.88
C LEU A 30 10.10 -3.10 -3.79
N SER A 31 9.75 -4.24 -3.21
CA SER A 31 8.74 -4.32 -2.14
C SER A 31 9.16 -3.52 -0.88
N ILE A 32 10.45 -3.55 -0.52
CA ILE A 32 11.01 -2.76 0.58
C ILE A 32 10.95 -1.27 0.26
N LYS A 33 11.35 -0.89 -0.96
CA LYS A 33 11.30 0.51 -1.43
C LYS A 33 9.86 1.05 -1.39
N LEU A 34 8.90 0.31 -1.95
CA LEU A 34 7.50 0.72 -2.00
C LEU A 34 6.88 0.84 -0.60
N SER A 35 7.12 -0.14 0.27
CA SER A 35 6.61 -0.09 1.65
C SER A 35 7.18 1.11 2.42
N ASN A 36 8.47 1.43 2.23
CA ASN A 36 9.09 2.60 2.84
C ASN A 36 8.54 3.93 2.29
N ILE A 37 8.34 4.05 0.97
CA ILE A 37 7.73 5.25 0.36
C ILE A 37 6.35 5.50 0.96
N ILE A 38 5.49 4.48 0.97
CA ILE A 38 4.13 4.59 1.52
C ILE A 38 4.17 4.96 3.01
N LYS A 39 4.99 4.24 3.80
CA LYS A 39 5.09 4.45 5.24
C LYS A 39 5.55 5.87 5.57
N ASN A 40 6.59 6.35 4.88
CA ASN A 40 7.12 7.69 5.10
C ASN A 40 6.10 8.76 4.69
N HIS A 41 5.42 8.58 3.56
CA HIS A 41 4.38 9.50 3.12
C HIS A 41 3.21 9.60 4.09
N ILE A 42 2.75 8.48 4.66
CA ILE A 42 1.65 8.53 5.63
C ILE A 42 2.11 9.13 6.96
N LYS A 43 3.35 8.86 7.38
CA LYS A 43 3.90 9.41 8.61
C LYS A 43 3.91 10.94 8.62
N THR A 44 4.10 11.59 7.48
CA THR A 44 3.99 13.06 7.38
C THR A 44 2.55 13.57 7.48
N LEU A 45 1.55 12.73 7.23
CA LEU A 45 0.13 13.07 7.24
C LEU A 45 -0.57 12.77 8.57
N THR A 46 -0.09 11.80 9.34
CA THR A 46 -0.79 11.24 10.53
C THR A 46 -0.16 11.60 11.87
N SER A 47 0.96 12.33 11.88
CA SER A 47 1.76 12.56 13.10
C SER A 47 2.19 11.23 13.77
N ASN A 48 2.64 11.27 15.03
CA ASN A 48 3.00 10.09 15.81
C ASN A 48 1.80 9.40 16.50
N GLU A 49 0.56 9.75 16.13
CA GLU A 49 -0.67 9.24 16.75
C GLU A 49 -1.04 7.82 16.30
N TYR A 50 -0.42 7.34 15.21
CA TYR A 50 -0.75 6.05 14.60
C TYR A 50 0.47 5.17 14.45
N LYS A 51 0.29 3.89 14.77
CA LYS A 51 1.17 2.82 14.30
C LYS A 51 0.81 2.51 12.85
N ILE A 52 1.79 2.68 11.97
CA ILE A 52 1.64 2.47 10.52
C ILE A 52 2.23 1.11 10.15
N ILE A 53 1.39 0.25 9.57
CA ILE A 53 1.80 -1.05 9.04
C ILE A 53 1.50 -1.04 7.53
N VAL A 54 2.50 -1.39 6.72
CA VAL A 54 2.37 -1.48 5.26
C VAL A 54 2.69 -2.90 4.83
N GLU A 55 1.77 -3.52 4.11
CA GLU A 55 1.88 -4.85 3.54
C GLU A 55 1.91 -4.70 2.01
N ILE A 56 2.92 -5.30 1.38
CA ILE A 56 3.09 -5.29 -0.08
C ILE A 56 3.18 -6.73 -0.54
N PHE A 57 2.27 -7.13 -1.41
CA PHE A 57 2.35 -8.37 -2.16
C PHE A 57 2.69 -8.04 -3.61
N LEU A 58 3.88 -8.46 -4.05
CA LEU A 58 4.39 -8.21 -5.40
C LEU A 58 4.65 -9.55 -6.10
N ASN A 59 4.04 -9.75 -7.26
CA ASN A 59 4.20 -10.96 -8.06
C ASN A 59 4.32 -10.62 -9.56
N ASP A 60 4.82 -11.57 -10.36
CA ASP A 60 4.70 -11.42 -11.82
C ASP A 60 3.24 -11.59 -12.23
N ASN A 61 2.82 -10.82 -13.22
CA ASN A 61 1.59 -11.07 -13.93
C ASN A 61 1.88 -12.00 -15.12
N LYS A 62 1.51 -13.27 -14.99
CA LYS A 62 1.63 -14.30 -16.05
C LYS A 62 0.30 -14.99 -16.29
N ASP A 63 -0.78 -14.20 -16.32
CA ASP A 63 -2.17 -14.67 -16.48
C ASP A 63 -2.60 -15.71 -15.42
N GLN A 64 -2.07 -15.57 -14.21
CA GLN A 64 -2.40 -16.43 -13.09
C GLN A 64 -3.67 -15.93 -12.39
N GLY A 65 -4.56 -16.85 -12.00
CA GLY A 65 -5.69 -16.52 -11.14
C GLY A 65 -5.22 -16.22 -9.72
N VAL A 66 -5.26 -14.96 -9.32
CA VAL A 66 -4.84 -14.51 -7.97
C VAL A 66 -6.03 -13.87 -7.26
N ASN A 67 -6.33 -14.34 -6.04
CA ASN A 67 -7.30 -13.71 -5.15
C ASN A 67 -6.64 -13.45 -3.80
N ILE A 68 -6.60 -12.18 -3.39
CA ILE A 68 -6.04 -11.75 -2.11
C ILE A 68 -7.12 -11.00 -1.34
N SER A 69 -7.32 -11.41 -0.09
CA SER A 69 -8.28 -10.79 0.80
C SER A 69 -7.69 -10.62 2.19
N THR A 70 -8.26 -9.68 2.95
CA THR A 70 -7.84 -9.34 4.30
C THR A 70 -9.10 -9.24 5.17
N ARG A 71 -9.00 -9.79 6.39
CA ARG A 71 -10.06 -9.76 7.41
C ARG A 71 -9.47 -9.14 8.66
N LEU A 72 -10.17 -8.16 9.23
CA LEU A 72 -9.64 -7.32 10.31
C LEU A 72 -10.58 -7.29 11.51
N PHE A 73 -9.98 -7.32 12.70
CA PHE A 73 -10.61 -6.92 13.96
C PHE A 73 -9.96 -5.60 14.39
N TYR A 74 -10.71 -4.50 14.36
CA TYR A 74 -10.17 -3.17 14.60
C TYR A 74 -11.25 -2.22 15.14
N ASN A 75 -10.84 -1.12 15.76
CA ASN A 75 -11.76 -0.08 16.21
C ASN A 75 -12.17 0.80 15.03
N LYS A 76 -13.42 0.71 14.59
CA LYS A 76 -13.97 1.46 13.44
C LYS A 76 -13.88 2.98 13.60
N HIS A 77 -13.88 3.48 14.84
CA HIS A 77 -13.84 4.90 15.13
C HIS A 77 -12.42 5.45 15.04
N THR A 78 -11.45 4.77 15.66
CA THR A 78 -10.06 5.25 15.75
C THR A 78 -9.18 4.74 14.62
N ASP A 79 -9.26 3.45 14.29
CA ASP A 79 -8.35 2.85 13.32
C ASP A 79 -8.88 3.01 11.88
N PHE A 80 -7.98 2.76 10.95
CA PHE A 80 -8.24 2.93 9.53
C PHE A 80 -7.39 1.95 8.70
N PHE A 81 -7.91 1.51 7.55
CA PHE A 81 -7.13 0.74 6.59
C PHE A 81 -7.44 1.17 5.16
N PHE A 82 -6.43 1.03 4.31
CA PHE A 82 -6.52 1.28 2.87
C PHE A 82 -5.97 0.06 2.14
N LYS A 83 -6.64 -0.35 1.07
CA LYS A 83 -6.16 -1.41 0.18
C LYS A 83 -6.30 -0.97 -1.26
N GLU A 84 -5.34 -1.33 -2.09
CA GLU A 84 -5.33 -1.00 -3.52
C GLU A 84 -4.60 -2.08 -4.30
N THR A 85 -5.01 -2.29 -5.55
CA THR A 85 -4.37 -3.25 -6.47
C THR A 85 -3.89 -2.49 -7.69
N LEU A 86 -2.61 -2.67 -8.03
CA LEU A 86 -2.00 -2.19 -9.25
C LEU A 86 -1.63 -3.38 -10.12
N ILE A 87 -2.16 -3.41 -11.32
CA ILE A 87 -1.90 -4.46 -12.31
C ILE A 87 -1.36 -3.79 -13.57
N ASN A 88 -0.20 -4.25 -14.01
CA ASN A 88 0.40 -3.94 -15.30
C ASN A 88 0.62 -5.26 -16.08
N ASP A 89 1.08 -5.16 -17.32
CA ASP A 89 1.29 -6.33 -18.19
C ASP A 89 2.25 -7.37 -17.59
N THR A 90 3.25 -6.93 -16.82
CA THR A 90 4.30 -7.79 -16.25
C THR A 90 4.17 -8.04 -14.75
N SER A 91 3.41 -7.23 -14.02
CA SER A 91 3.46 -7.19 -12.56
C SER A 91 2.07 -7.04 -11.93
N TYR A 92 1.86 -7.77 -10.85
CA TYR A 92 0.71 -7.65 -9.96
C TYR A 92 1.19 -7.16 -8.60
N CYS A 93 0.64 -6.05 -8.11
CA CYS A 93 0.99 -5.46 -6.84
C CYS A 93 -0.26 -5.18 -6.01
N PHE A 94 -0.39 -5.85 -4.87
CA PHE A 94 -1.45 -5.60 -3.90
C PHE A 94 -0.86 -4.92 -2.66
N ILE A 95 -1.47 -3.81 -2.27
CA ILE A 95 -0.99 -2.92 -1.22
C ILE A 95 -2.05 -2.86 -0.14
N VAL A 96 -1.65 -3.05 1.11
CA VAL A 96 -2.51 -2.76 2.27
C VAL A 96 -1.76 -1.88 3.26
N VAL A 97 -2.46 -0.88 3.75
CA VAL A 97 -1.97 0.05 4.78
C VAL A 97 -2.93 -0.03 5.95
N TYR A 98 -2.40 -0.30 7.13
CA TYR A 98 -3.14 -0.25 8.39
C TYR A 98 -2.63 0.91 9.25
N LEU A 99 -3.56 1.72 9.74
CA LEU A 99 -3.34 2.80 10.69
C LEU A 99 -4.07 2.46 11.98
N ILE A 100 -3.31 2.09 13.00
CA ILE A 100 -3.83 1.71 14.31
C ILE A 100 -3.54 2.86 15.26
N HIS A 101 -4.57 3.41 15.88
CA HIS A 101 -4.41 4.51 16.83
C HIS A 101 -3.63 4.03 18.06
N ILE A 102 -2.69 4.85 18.55
CA ILE A 102 -1.87 4.58 19.74
C ILE A 102 -2.49 5.23 20.97
#